data_AF-A0A927YIZ4-F1
#
_entry.id   AF-A0A927YIZ4-F1
#
_cell.length_a   1.000
_cell.length_b   1.000
_cell.length_c   1.000
_cell.angle_alpha   90.00
_cell.angle_beta   90.00
_cell.angle_gamma   90.00
#
_symmetry.space_group_name_H-M   'P 1'
#
loop_
_entity.id
_entity.type
_entity.pdbx_description
1 polymer ?
#
loop_
_entity_poly.entity_id
_entity_poly.type
_entity_poly.pdbx_seq_one_letter_code
_entity_poly.pdbx_strand_id
1 'polypeptide(L)'
;MTFVGYVAMVPLVASLYVTPEVDMDYSGEVNPFNGAPIEESQAAQTQLVKLPDGSTYDRDAHTFAYTVSDYQESVTCTVANGMATTGTVSIVIPDDMAAKLYSFGKEVTDVDYSNIDTPGSYSLVVTGVESEKQVLYFDIVNDKTGRLTSYTLPNGFSIVSVSIDDVTQAPNYSRIIDMQKEGRYEISYKCTATGITYNLNVEVDHTPPDVQFEGVSGSIARGPVKIVGLQDEDTVKVIFNGESVSAPSNGVIRTVGKYTVTVFDDAENSVTKEFTIRMYLNVQGGIFIALAVILIVAAGVYMYVSRKKLRVR
;
A
#
# COMPACT_ATOMS: atom_id res chain seq x y z
N MET A 1 78.80 -34.36 -3.57
CA MET A 1 77.42 -34.74 -3.95
C MET A 1 76.78 -35.34 -2.72
N THR A 2 76.02 -34.51 -2.00
CA THR A 2 75.61 -34.77 -0.62
C THR A 2 74.10 -34.92 -0.61
N PHE A 3 73.62 -36.10 -0.25
CA PHE A 3 72.20 -36.42 -0.12
C PHE A 3 71.62 -35.71 1.11
N VAL A 4 70.59 -34.90 0.92
CA VAL A 4 69.79 -34.30 2.00
C VAL A 4 68.44 -35.02 2.03
N GLY A 5 68.18 -35.72 3.14
CA GLY A 5 66.91 -36.39 3.40
C GLY A 5 65.83 -35.39 3.83
N TYR A 6 64.64 -35.55 3.28
CA TYR A 6 63.42 -34.91 3.76
C TYR A 6 62.65 -35.90 4.63
N VAL A 7 62.48 -35.57 5.91
CA VAL A 7 61.57 -36.26 6.82
C VAL A 7 60.23 -35.53 6.74
N ALA A 8 59.19 -36.23 6.29
CA ALA A 8 57.81 -35.73 6.29
C ALA A 8 57.22 -35.85 7.71
N MET A 9 56.88 -34.72 8.34
CA MET A 9 56.00 -34.69 9.51
C MET A 9 54.56 -34.78 9.05
N VAL A 10 53.84 -35.80 9.52
CA VAL A 10 52.38 -35.90 9.43
C VAL A 10 51.78 -35.26 10.69
N PRO A 11 50.88 -34.28 10.60
CA PRO A 11 50.19 -33.77 11.78
C PRO A 11 49.14 -34.78 12.25
N LEU A 12 49.25 -35.17 13.51
CA LEU A 12 48.29 -36.01 14.24
C LEU A 12 47.05 -35.15 14.56
N VAL A 13 45.94 -35.39 13.88
CA VAL A 13 44.65 -34.76 14.22
C VAL A 13 44.08 -35.49 15.43
N ALA A 14 44.07 -34.83 16.59
CA ALA A 14 43.38 -35.33 17.77
C ALA A 14 41.87 -35.15 17.57
N SER A 15 41.16 -36.25 17.36
CA SER A 15 39.70 -36.29 17.44
C SER A 15 39.29 -36.16 18.91
N LEU A 16 38.69 -35.03 19.29
CA LEU A 16 37.97 -34.89 20.55
C LEU A 16 36.71 -35.75 20.48
N TYR A 17 36.76 -36.94 21.06
CA TYR A 17 35.56 -37.69 21.42
C TYR A 17 34.92 -36.97 22.61
N VAL A 18 33.88 -36.17 22.35
CA VAL A 18 32.96 -35.73 23.39
C VAL A 18 32.12 -36.96 23.76
N THR A 19 32.49 -37.63 24.83
CA THR A 19 31.58 -38.58 25.47
C THR A 19 30.43 -37.78 26.08
N PRO A 20 29.16 -38.05 25.74
CA PRO A 20 28.06 -37.48 26.49
C PRO A 20 28.20 -37.96 27.94
N GLU A 21 28.27 -37.02 28.89
CA GLU A 21 28.05 -37.34 30.30
C GLU A 21 26.63 -37.91 30.39
N VAL A 22 26.55 -39.23 30.56
CA VAL A 22 25.29 -39.89 30.86
C VAL A 22 24.99 -39.58 32.31
N ASP A 23 24.12 -38.60 32.54
CA ASP A 23 23.51 -38.36 33.84
C ASP A 23 22.72 -39.62 34.22
N MET A 24 23.23 -40.38 35.20
CA MET A 24 22.67 -41.69 35.59
C MET A 24 21.37 -41.57 36.39
N ASP A 25 20.85 -40.36 36.62
CA ASP A 25 19.64 -40.09 37.39
C ASP A 25 18.41 -39.75 36.53
N TYR A 26 18.47 -39.99 35.20
CA TYR A 26 17.34 -39.75 34.31
C TYR A 26 16.21 -40.78 34.53
N SER A 27 15.06 -40.32 35.03
CA SER A 27 13.87 -41.15 35.30
C SER A 27 12.74 -41.00 34.26
N GLY A 28 13.01 -40.40 33.10
CA GLY A 28 12.02 -40.14 32.06
C GLY A 28 11.89 -41.25 31.02
N GLU A 29 10.91 -41.13 30.11
CA GLU A 29 10.80 -42.06 28.99
C GLU A 29 12.00 -41.93 28.04
N VAL A 30 12.46 -43.06 27.50
CA VAL A 30 13.60 -43.14 26.57
C VAL A 30 13.15 -43.70 25.24
N ASN A 31 13.71 -43.18 24.15
CA ASN A 31 13.39 -43.62 22.81
C ASN A 31 13.86 -45.08 22.64
N PRO A 32 12.97 -46.03 22.30
CA PRO A 32 13.30 -47.44 22.26
C PRO A 32 14.29 -47.83 21.14
N PHE A 33 14.57 -46.94 20.18
CA PHE A 33 15.45 -47.23 19.04
C PHE A 33 16.89 -46.73 19.22
N ASN A 34 17.10 -45.67 20.00
CA ASN A 34 18.44 -45.07 20.16
C ASN A 34 18.85 -44.84 21.62
N GLY A 35 17.99 -45.13 22.59
CA GLY A 35 18.28 -45.01 24.02
C GLY A 35 18.48 -43.57 24.51
N ALA A 36 18.24 -42.57 23.65
CA ALA A 36 18.22 -41.18 24.06
C ALA A 36 16.96 -40.92 24.90
N PRO A 37 17.00 -40.00 25.88
CA PRO A 37 15.80 -39.41 26.45
C PRO A 37 14.77 -39.11 25.35
N ILE A 38 13.51 -39.54 25.53
CA ILE A 38 12.43 -38.89 24.79
C ILE A 38 12.39 -37.51 25.40
N GLU A 39 13.05 -36.54 24.77
CA GLU A 39 12.77 -35.15 25.02
C GLU A 39 11.31 -34.95 24.63
N GLU A 40 10.39 -35.13 25.58
CA GLU A 40 9.30 -34.19 25.70
C GLU A 40 9.97 -32.85 25.90
N SER A 41 10.35 -32.23 24.80
CA SER A 41 10.65 -30.81 24.78
C SER A 41 9.34 -30.12 25.15
N GLN A 42 9.09 -30.01 26.45
CA GLN A 42 8.72 -28.71 26.98
C GLN A 42 9.88 -27.79 26.62
N ALA A 43 9.94 -27.42 25.33
CA ALA A 43 10.72 -26.30 24.88
C ALA A 43 10.21 -25.16 25.74
N ALA A 44 11.00 -24.78 26.74
CA ALA A 44 10.85 -23.49 27.37
C ALA A 44 10.78 -22.51 26.20
N GLN A 45 9.57 -22.03 25.90
CA GLN A 45 9.37 -21.15 24.77
C GLN A 45 10.20 -19.92 25.09
N THR A 46 11.37 -19.79 24.46
CA THR A 46 12.22 -18.64 24.67
C THR A 46 11.40 -17.41 24.33
N GLN A 47 11.36 -16.46 25.27
CA GLN A 47 10.62 -15.20 25.14
C GLN A 47 10.94 -14.51 23.79
N LEU A 48 12.22 -14.57 23.42
CA LEU A 48 12.74 -14.07 22.15
C LEU A 48 13.02 -15.23 21.19
N VAL A 49 12.52 -15.12 19.96
CA VAL A 49 12.68 -16.10 18.89
C VAL A 49 13.36 -15.44 17.69
N LYS A 50 14.54 -15.92 17.29
CA LYS A 50 15.22 -15.40 16.09
C LYS A 50 14.53 -15.88 14.81
N LEU A 51 14.38 -14.96 13.85
CA LEU A 51 13.75 -15.20 12.56
C LEU A 51 14.79 -15.31 11.42
N PRO A 52 14.44 -15.96 10.29
CA PRO A 52 15.37 -16.15 9.17
C PRO A 52 15.81 -14.87 8.45
N ASP A 53 15.09 -13.75 8.62
CA ASP A 53 15.50 -12.43 8.13
C ASP A 53 16.49 -11.70 9.05
N GLY A 54 16.90 -12.34 10.16
CA GLY A 54 17.79 -11.76 11.15
C GLY A 54 17.09 -10.93 12.23
N SER A 55 15.78 -10.72 12.13
CA SER A 55 14.99 -10.08 13.18
C SER A 55 14.71 -11.04 14.34
N THR A 56 14.16 -10.53 15.43
CA THR A 56 13.75 -11.33 16.60
C THR A 56 12.29 -11.05 16.91
N TYR A 57 11.51 -12.08 17.21
CA TYR A 57 10.13 -11.94 17.68
C TYR A 57 10.06 -12.06 19.19
N ASP A 58 9.44 -11.09 19.84
CA ASP A 58 9.11 -11.10 21.27
C ASP A 58 7.69 -11.65 21.47
N ARG A 59 7.58 -12.78 22.18
CA ARG A 59 6.32 -13.47 22.44
C ARG A 59 5.41 -12.74 23.42
N ASP A 60 5.95 -11.98 24.36
CA ASP A 60 5.16 -11.27 25.38
C ASP A 60 4.64 -9.95 24.83
N ALA A 61 5.49 -9.23 24.11
CA ALA A 61 5.12 -7.96 23.48
C ALA A 61 4.34 -8.14 22.16
N HIS A 62 4.39 -9.33 21.57
CA HIS A 62 3.85 -9.63 20.24
C HIS A 62 4.43 -8.73 19.12
N THR A 63 5.72 -8.41 19.21
CA THR A 63 6.41 -7.51 18.27
C THR A 63 7.65 -8.13 17.65
N PHE A 64 7.99 -7.68 16.45
CA PHE A 64 9.22 -7.98 15.73
C PHE A 64 10.25 -6.88 15.99
N ALA A 65 11.46 -7.26 16.38
CA ALA A 65 12.58 -6.38 16.66
C ALA A 65 13.66 -6.47 15.56
N TYR A 66 14.04 -5.33 15.02
CA TYR A 66 14.99 -5.17 13.93
C TYR A 66 16.25 -4.44 14.41
N THR A 67 17.37 -5.16 14.39
CA THR A 67 18.68 -4.59 14.77
C THR A 67 19.24 -3.71 13.67
N VAL A 68 19.76 -2.56 14.04
CA VAL A 68 20.44 -1.62 13.13
C VAL A 68 21.90 -1.54 13.55
N SER A 69 22.83 -1.80 12.62
CA SER A 69 24.24 -2.05 12.94
C SER A 69 24.96 -0.93 13.72
N ASP A 70 24.49 0.31 13.57
CA ASP A 70 25.08 1.48 14.22
C ASP A 70 24.49 1.78 15.61
N TYR A 71 23.48 1.00 16.04
CA TYR A 71 22.71 1.25 17.25
C TYR A 71 22.67 0.03 18.17
N GLN A 72 22.61 0.27 19.48
CA GLN A 72 22.50 -0.78 20.49
C GLN A 72 21.07 -1.31 20.60
N GLU A 73 20.10 -0.41 20.47
CA GLU A 73 18.68 -0.72 20.55
C GLU A 73 18.14 -1.18 19.19
N SER A 74 16.91 -1.72 19.18
CA SER A 74 16.25 -2.22 17.97
C SER A 74 14.96 -1.47 17.74
N VAL A 75 14.60 -1.27 16.47
CA VAL A 75 13.25 -0.83 16.10
C VAL A 75 12.31 -2.00 16.34
N THR A 76 11.18 -1.79 17.03
CA THR A 76 10.15 -2.81 17.17
C THR A 76 8.90 -2.48 16.37
N CYS A 77 8.19 -3.50 15.88
CA CYS A 77 6.98 -3.34 15.09
C CYS A 77 5.97 -4.47 15.36
N THR A 78 4.68 -4.19 15.25
CA THR A 78 3.61 -5.19 15.41
C THR A 78 3.48 -6.14 14.21
N VAL A 79 4.05 -5.78 13.04
CA VAL A 79 4.03 -6.60 11.83
C VAL A 79 5.43 -7.00 11.39
N ALA A 80 5.53 -8.14 10.68
CA ALA A 80 6.78 -8.62 10.14
C ALA A 80 7.19 -7.84 8.87
N ASN A 81 8.47 -7.93 8.52
CA ASN A 81 9.00 -7.31 7.30
C ASN A 81 8.43 -7.98 6.04
N GLY A 82 7.74 -7.18 5.24
CA GLY A 82 6.99 -7.60 4.06
C GLY A 82 5.59 -8.13 4.32
N MET A 83 5.05 -7.93 5.52
CA MET A 83 3.68 -8.34 5.84
C MET A 83 2.66 -7.35 5.27
N ALA A 84 1.54 -7.88 4.78
CA ALA A 84 0.35 -7.09 4.47
C ALA A 84 -0.71 -7.30 5.57
N THR A 85 -1.38 -6.22 5.98
CA THR A 85 -2.39 -6.22 7.05
C THR A 85 -3.55 -5.29 6.71
N THR A 86 -4.73 -5.56 7.26
CA THR A 86 -5.87 -4.63 7.29
C THR A 86 -5.98 -3.87 8.62
N GLY A 87 -5.20 -4.27 9.63
CA GLY A 87 -5.18 -3.66 10.94
C GLY A 87 -4.12 -2.58 11.11
N THR A 88 -4.22 -1.87 12.24
CA THR A 88 -3.23 -0.87 12.68
C THR A 88 -1.85 -1.47 12.89
N VAL A 89 -0.83 -0.71 12.50
CA VAL A 89 0.58 -0.99 12.76
C VAL A 89 1.14 -0.01 13.78
N SER A 90 1.91 -0.53 14.74
CA SER A 90 2.65 0.29 15.71
C SER A 90 4.14 0.01 15.57
N ILE A 91 4.94 1.07 15.59
CA ILE A 91 6.40 1.04 15.50
C ILE A 91 6.96 1.78 16.72
N VAL A 92 7.94 1.18 17.39
CA VAL A 92 8.73 1.88 18.42
C VAL A 92 10.13 2.09 17.88
N ILE A 93 10.54 3.35 17.86
CA ILE A 93 11.85 3.78 17.39
C ILE A 93 12.57 4.36 18.61
N PRO A 94 13.74 3.83 18.98
CA PRO A 94 14.57 4.38 20.05
C PRO A 94 14.91 5.86 19.83
N ASP A 95 14.96 6.63 20.92
CA ASP A 95 15.16 8.09 20.89
C ASP A 95 16.51 8.52 20.28
N ASP A 96 17.49 7.61 20.27
CA ASP A 96 18.81 7.84 19.70
C ASP A 96 18.87 7.60 18.19
N MET A 97 17.82 7.05 17.58
CA MET A 97 17.74 6.76 16.15
C MET A 97 17.06 7.86 15.34
N ALA A 98 17.72 8.30 14.27
CA ALA A 98 17.08 9.12 13.25
C ALA A 98 16.37 8.23 12.22
N ALA A 99 15.04 8.32 12.13
CA ALA A 99 14.24 7.50 11.23
C ALA A 99 13.21 8.32 10.43
N LYS A 100 12.88 7.83 9.24
CA LYS A 100 11.85 8.39 8.36
C LYS A 100 10.93 7.29 7.85
N LEU A 101 9.63 7.55 7.90
CA LEU A 101 8.63 6.68 7.32
C LEU A 101 8.24 7.22 5.94
N TYR A 102 8.22 6.35 4.93
CA TYR A 102 7.77 6.67 3.59
C TYR A 102 6.51 5.88 3.28
N SER A 103 5.50 6.53 2.69
CA SER A 103 4.31 5.89 2.12
C SER A 103 4.28 6.15 0.61
N PHE A 104 4.23 5.09 -0.19
CA PHE A 104 4.33 5.16 -1.66
C PHE A 104 5.53 5.99 -2.15
N GLY A 105 6.67 5.88 -1.46
CA GLY A 105 7.90 6.60 -1.77
C GLY A 105 7.92 8.08 -1.39
N LYS A 106 6.89 8.60 -0.70
CA LYS A 106 6.85 9.96 -0.17
C LYS A 106 7.01 9.93 1.35
N GLU A 107 7.86 10.81 1.87
CA GLU A 107 8.04 10.95 3.33
C GLU A 107 6.71 11.34 3.98
N VAL A 108 6.33 10.63 5.04
CA VAL A 108 5.17 10.96 5.86
C VAL A 108 5.64 11.89 6.97
N THR A 109 5.05 13.08 7.05
CA THR A 109 5.33 14.06 8.11
C THR A 109 4.36 13.89 9.27
N ASP A 110 4.79 14.25 10.48
CA ASP A 110 3.95 14.23 11.69
C ASP A 110 3.31 12.86 11.98
N VAL A 111 4.11 11.80 11.84
CA VAL A 111 3.68 10.40 12.00
C VAL A 111 3.36 10.10 13.46
N ASP A 112 2.17 9.58 13.72
CA ASP A 112 1.88 8.84 14.96
C ASP A 112 2.31 7.38 14.79
N TYR A 113 3.56 7.09 15.19
CA TYR A 113 4.13 5.74 15.08
C TYR A 113 3.40 4.70 15.94
N SER A 114 2.57 5.10 16.90
CA SER A 114 1.80 4.16 17.72
C SER A 114 0.52 3.67 17.04
N ASN A 115 0.02 4.40 16.03
CA ASN A 115 -1.26 4.14 15.40
C ASN A 115 -1.22 4.46 13.89
N ILE A 116 -0.50 3.66 13.12
CA ILE A 116 -0.48 3.77 11.65
C ILE A 116 -1.62 2.90 11.11
N ASP A 117 -2.70 3.51 10.64
CA ASP A 117 -3.92 2.81 10.20
C ASP A 117 -4.33 3.15 8.75
N THR A 118 -3.69 4.14 8.14
CA THR A 118 -4.05 4.60 6.80
C THR A 118 -3.53 3.61 5.74
N PRO A 119 -4.34 3.21 4.74
CA PRO A 119 -3.88 2.35 3.65
C PRO A 119 -2.66 2.92 2.93
N GLY A 120 -1.65 2.08 2.72
CA GLY A 120 -0.41 2.50 2.09
C GLY A 120 0.64 1.41 1.99
N SER A 121 1.66 1.66 1.18
CA SER A 121 2.87 0.83 1.13
C SER A 121 3.98 1.57 1.86
N TYR A 122 4.34 1.06 3.03
CA TYR A 122 5.20 1.74 3.98
C TYR A 122 6.63 1.21 3.96
N SER A 123 7.60 2.10 4.12
CA SER A 123 9.01 1.76 4.28
C SER A 123 9.64 2.63 5.36
N LEU A 124 10.21 2.00 6.37
CA LEU A 124 10.94 2.68 7.44
C LEU A 124 12.43 2.67 7.10
N VAL A 125 13.01 3.87 6.98
CA VAL A 125 14.43 4.07 6.73
C VAL A 125 15.06 4.68 7.98
N VAL A 126 16.07 4.01 8.51
CA VAL A 126 16.88 4.52 9.63
C VAL A 126 18.19 5.06 9.06
N THR A 127 18.56 6.25 9.51
CA THR A 127 19.82 6.92 9.16
C THR A 127 20.86 6.52 10.20
N GLY A 128 21.87 5.77 9.77
CA GLY A 128 23.06 5.45 10.53
C GLY A 128 24.16 6.49 10.37
N VAL A 129 25.34 6.22 10.91
CA VAL A 129 26.51 7.12 10.84
C VAL A 129 27.05 7.23 9.42
N GLU A 130 27.03 6.11 8.68
CA GLU A 130 27.62 6.02 7.35
C GLU A 130 26.62 5.74 6.23
N SER A 131 25.37 5.39 6.54
CA SER A 131 24.37 5.02 5.54
C SER A 131 22.93 5.18 6.00
N GLU A 132 22.03 5.36 5.04
CA GLU A 132 20.59 5.14 5.24
C GLU A 132 20.25 3.70 4.88
N LYS A 133 19.47 3.03 5.73
CA LYS A 133 19.05 1.64 5.51
C LYS A 133 17.55 1.50 5.71
N GLN A 134 16.88 0.91 4.72
CA GLN A 134 15.52 0.42 4.91
C GLN A 134 15.55 -0.79 5.85
N VAL A 135 14.88 -0.66 6.98
CA VAL A 135 14.91 -1.67 8.05
C VAL A 135 13.66 -2.55 8.01
N LEU A 136 12.54 -1.97 7.58
CA LEU A 136 11.22 -2.58 7.57
C LEU A 136 10.43 -2.04 6.38
N TYR A 137 9.64 -2.89 5.73
CA TYR A 137 8.51 -2.49 4.89
C TYR A 137 7.28 -3.33 5.20
N PHE A 138 6.10 -2.77 4.98
CA PHE A 138 4.81 -3.45 5.17
C PHE A 138 3.73 -2.73 4.37
N ASP A 139 2.62 -3.42 4.13
CA ASP A 139 1.45 -2.86 3.45
C ASP A 139 0.25 -2.81 4.41
N ILE A 140 -0.42 -1.66 4.47
CA ILE A 140 -1.76 -1.55 5.04
C ILE A 140 -2.74 -1.44 3.88
N VAL A 141 -3.75 -2.31 3.86
CA VAL A 141 -4.79 -2.35 2.84
C VAL A 141 -6.16 -2.25 3.50
N ASN A 142 -7.15 -1.72 2.78
CA ASN A 142 -8.54 -1.79 3.22
C ASN A 142 -9.06 -3.24 3.15
N ASP A 143 -10.16 -3.51 3.84
CA ASP A 143 -10.86 -4.79 3.75
C ASP A 143 -11.33 -5.11 2.31
N LYS A 144 -11.60 -4.08 1.49
CA LYS A 144 -11.79 -4.20 0.04
C LYS A 144 -10.72 -3.39 -0.70
N THR A 145 -10.01 -3.99 -1.65
CA THR A 145 -8.91 -3.30 -2.34
C THR A 145 -8.67 -3.82 -3.76
N GLY A 146 -8.37 -2.90 -4.67
CA GLY A 146 -7.86 -3.19 -6.01
C GLY A 146 -6.34 -3.14 -6.12
N ARG A 147 -5.61 -2.85 -5.03
CA ARG A 147 -4.15 -2.69 -5.03
C ARG A 147 -3.39 -4.01 -5.04
N LEU A 148 -3.95 -5.07 -4.45
CA LEU A 148 -3.28 -6.35 -4.29
C LEU A 148 -3.46 -7.24 -5.52
N THR A 149 -2.40 -7.37 -6.33
CA THR A 149 -2.36 -8.31 -7.47
C THR A 149 -1.59 -9.60 -7.14
N SER A 150 -0.75 -9.54 -6.11
CA SER A 150 -0.09 -10.70 -5.52
C SER A 150 0.30 -10.38 -4.08
N TYR A 151 0.43 -11.41 -3.25
CA TYR A 151 0.95 -11.28 -1.90
C TYR A 151 2.13 -12.24 -1.69
N THR A 152 3.30 -11.69 -1.36
CA THR A 152 4.49 -12.48 -1.01
C THR A 152 4.64 -12.52 0.50
N LEU A 153 4.61 -13.72 1.08
CA LEU A 153 4.77 -13.88 2.52
C LEU A 153 6.14 -13.39 3.03
N PRO A 154 6.20 -12.83 4.25
CA PRO A 154 7.44 -12.50 4.94
C PRO A 154 8.43 -13.68 4.99
N ASN A 155 9.71 -13.38 5.13
CA ASN A 155 10.72 -14.42 5.22
C ASN A 155 10.57 -15.27 6.48
N GLY A 156 10.64 -16.59 6.34
CA GLY A 156 10.39 -17.53 7.45
C GLY A 156 8.92 -17.83 7.72
N PHE A 157 8.01 -17.46 6.81
CA PHE A 157 6.59 -17.80 6.90
C PHE A 157 6.19 -18.81 5.81
N SER A 158 5.19 -19.63 6.12
CA SER A 158 4.64 -20.65 5.23
C SER A 158 3.12 -20.56 5.18
N ILE A 159 2.53 -20.72 3.99
CA ILE A 159 1.08 -20.79 3.80
C ILE A 159 0.52 -22.00 4.56
N VAL A 160 -0.57 -21.78 5.30
CA VAL A 160 -1.36 -22.84 5.95
C VAL A 160 -2.58 -23.14 5.08
N SER A 161 -3.32 -22.12 4.67
CA SER A 161 -4.49 -22.25 3.79
C SER A 161 -4.75 -20.95 3.04
N VAL A 162 -5.37 -21.09 1.87
CA VAL A 162 -5.95 -19.98 1.09
C VAL A 162 -7.35 -20.41 0.68
N SER A 163 -8.36 -19.59 0.95
CA SER A 163 -9.69 -19.70 0.36
C SER A 163 -9.98 -18.48 -0.50
N ILE A 164 -10.76 -18.69 -1.57
CA ILE A 164 -11.32 -17.63 -2.41
C ILE A 164 -12.82 -17.90 -2.49
N ASP A 165 -13.63 -16.95 -2.05
CA ASP A 165 -15.10 -17.08 -1.99
C ASP A 165 -15.55 -18.37 -1.30
N ASP A 166 -15.02 -18.64 -0.09
CA ASP A 166 -15.28 -19.84 0.71
C ASP A 166 -14.80 -21.17 0.08
N VAL A 167 -14.12 -21.12 -1.07
CA VAL A 167 -13.55 -22.30 -1.72
C VAL A 167 -12.07 -22.42 -1.39
N THR A 168 -11.70 -23.45 -0.63
CA THR A 168 -10.30 -23.78 -0.33
C THR A 168 -9.53 -24.07 -1.60
N GLN A 169 -8.44 -23.35 -1.81
CA GLN A 169 -7.53 -23.55 -2.93
C GLN A 169 -6.60 -24.73 -2.66
N ALA A 170 -6.12 -25.37 -3.73
CA ALA A 170 -5.13 -26.43 -3.60
C ALA A 170 -3.86 -25.89 -2.89
N PRO A 171 -3.20 -26.70 -2.04
CA PRO A 171 -2.01 -26.26 -1.32
C PRO A 171 -0.94 -25.80 -2.30
N ASN A 172 -0.57 -24.52 -2.18
CA ASN A 172 0.53 -23.92 -2.90
C ASN A 172 1.71 -23.79 -1.94
N TYR A 173 2.82 -24.49 -2.23
CA TYR A 173 4.04 -24.43 -1.43
C TYR A 173 4.94 -23.24 -1.77
N SER A 174 4.52 -22.37 -2.70
CA SER A 174 5.20 -21.11 -2.94
C SER A 174 4.88 -20.11 -1.82
N ARG A 175 5.74 -19.11 -1.66
CA ARG A 175 5.51 -17.98 -0.74
C ARG A 175 4.67 -16.87 -1.38
N ILE A 176 4.20 -17.06 -2.62
CA ILE A 176 3.52 -16.04 -3.41
C ILE A 176 2.10 -16.51 -3.67
N ILE A 177 1.15 -15.67 -3.34
CA ILE A 177 -0.27 -15.88 -3.61
C ILE A 177 -0.65 -14.95 -4.76
N ASP A 178 -1.16 -15.53 -5.84
CA ASP A 178 -1.69 -14.77 -6.97
C ASP A 178 -3.08 -14.24 -6.60
N MET A 179 -3.24 -12.93 -6.71
CA MET A 179 -4.47 -12.21 -6.36
C MET A 179 -5.08 -11.51 -7.58
N GLN A 180 -4.72 -11.91 -8.81
CA GLN A 180 -5.32 -11.36 -10.03
C GLN A 180 -6.80 -11.70 -10.20
N LYS A 181 -7.27 -12.77 -9.56
CA LYS A 181 -8.69 -13.14 -9.57
C LYS A 181 -9.40 -12.32 -8.50
N GLU A 182 -10.51 -11.69 -8.88
CA GLU A 182 -11.37 -11.01 -7.90
C GLU A 182 -12.07 -12.02 -6.97
N GLY A 183 -12.43 -11.56 -5.78
CA GLY A 183 -13.17 -12.33 -4.77
C GLY A 183 -12.69 -12.09 -3.35
N ARG A 184 -13.32 -12.76 -2.38
CA ARG A 184 -12.94 -12.70 -0.96
C ARG A 184 -11.84 -13.70 -0.65
N TYR A 185 -10.65 -13.20 -0.33
CA TYR A 185 -9.49 -13.98 0.07
C TYR A 185 -9.44 -14.13 1.59
N GLU A 186 -9.23 -15.36 2.06
CA GLU A 186 -8.88 -15.64 3.45
C GLU A 186 -7.57 -16.44 3.45
N ILE A 187 -6.48 -15.76 3.81
CA ILE A 187 -5.12 -16.29 3.74
C ILE A 187 -4.63 -16.52 5.15
N SER A 188 -4.42 -17.79 5.51
CA SER A 188 -3.82 -18.16 6.79
C SER A 188 -2.38 -18.63 6.57
N TYR A 189 -1.45 -18.07 7.34
CA TYR A 189 -0.02 -18.35 7.19
C TYR A 189 0.68 -18.33 8.55
N LYS A 190 1.72 -19.15 8.69
CA LYS A 190 2.39 -19.41 9.96
C LYS A 190 3.84 -18.99 9.89
N CYS A 191 4.32 -18.29 10.92
CA CYS A 191 5.75 -18.10 11.13
C CYS A 191 6.37 -19.45 11.54
N THR A 192 7.29 -19.97 10.75
CA THR A 192 7.86 -21.31 10.97
C THR A 192 8.67 -21.39 12.26
N ALA A 193 9.33 -20.29 12.66
CA ALA A 193 10.15 -20.24 13.87
C ALA A 193 9.32 -20.12 15.16
N THR A 194 8.24 -19.32 15.16
CA THR A 194 7.44 -19.08 16.38
C THR A 194 6.25 -20.04 16.49
N GLY A 195 5.78 -20.60 15.37
CA GLY A 195 4.55 -21.39 15.28
C GLY A 195 3.27 -20.56 15.29
N ILE A 196 3.35 -19.22 15.32
CA ILE A 196 2.19 -18.32 15.37
C ILE A 196 1.57 -18.20 13.98
N THR A 197 0.24 -18.29 13.94
CA THR A 197 -0.58 -18.13 12.73
C THR A 197 -1.10 -16.70 12.63
N TYR A 198 -1.02 -16.16 11.42
CA TYR A 198 -1.50 -14.85 11.01
C TYR A 198 -2.54 -15.04 9.91
N ASN A 199 -3.46 -14.07 9.80
CA ASN A 199 -4.48 -14.09 8.77
C ASN A 199 -4.50 -12.75 8.03
N LEU A 200 -4.71 -12.82 6.71
CA LEU A 200 -5.05 -11.68 5.88
C LEU A 200 -6.39 -11.99 5.23
N ASN A 201 -7.41 -11.20 5.56
CA ASN A 201 -8.75 -11.31 5.00
C ASN A 201 -9.02 -10.05 4.20
N VAL A 202 -9.27 -10.19 2.91
CA VAL A 202 -9.42 -9.05 2.01
C VAL A 202 -10.29 -9.43 0.82
N GLU A 203 -11.17 -8.54 0.40
CA GLU A 203 -11.89 -8.62 -0.86
C GLU A 203 -11.07 -7.92 -1.95
N VAL A 204 -10.69 -8.67 -2.98
CA VAL A 204 -9.97 -8.13 -4.13
C VAL A 204 -10.94 -7.81 -5.24
N ASP A 205 -10.91 -6.55 -5.68
CA ASP A 205 -11.73 -6.02 -6.77
C ASP A 205 -10.84 -5.13 -7.64
N HIS A 206 -10.60 -5.53 -8.89
CA HIS A 206 -9.75 -4.79 -9.83
C HIS A 206 -10.57 -4.03 -10.87
N THR A 207 -11.90 -4.02 -10.75
CA THR A 207 -12.80 -3.44 -11.72
C THR A 207 -12.89 -1.93 -11.48
N PRO A 208 -12.43 -1.08 -12.42
CA PRO A 208 -12.53 0.37 -12.24
C PRO A 208 -13.98 0.86 -12.29
N PRO A 209 -14.28 2.04 -11.68
CA PRO A 209 -15.61 2.64 -11.74
C PRO A 209 -16.14 2.81 -13.17
N ASP A 210 -17.38 2.38 -13.44
CA ASP A 210 -18.04 2.62 -14.73
C ASP A 210 -18.71 4.00 -14.76
N VAL A 211 -17.90 5.03 -14.99
CA VAL A 211 -18.35 6.42 -15.07
C VAL A 211 -18.22 7.01 -16.47
N GLN A 212 -19.19 7.85 -16.84
CA GLN A 212 -19.22 8.56 -18.11
C GLN A 212 -19.18 10.08 -17.90
N PHE A 213 -18.44 10.75 -18.78
CA PHE A 213 -18.30 12.21 -18.80
C PHE A 213 -19.07 12.78 -20.00
N GLU A 214 -20.37 13.00 -19.82
CA GLU A 214 -21.25 13.55 -20.85
C GLU A 214 -20.85 15.00 -21.18
N GLY A 215 -20.90 15.36 -22.46
CA GLY A 215 -20.52 16.69 -22.94
C GLY A 215 -19.04 16.86 -23.28
N VAL A 216 -18.22 15.81 -23.06
CA VAL A 216 -16.82 15.76 -23.49
C VAL A 216 -16.70 15.02 -24.83
N SER A 217 -16.05 15.65 -25.80
CA SER A 217 -15.66 15.02 -27.07
C SER A 217 -14.13 15.09 -27.20
N GLY A 218 -13.47 13.93 -27.08
CA GLY A 218 -12.02 13.87 -26.95
C GLY A 218 -11.55 14.52 -25.64
N SER A 219 -10.81 15.62 -25.74
CA SER A 219 -10.31 16.43 -24.63
C SER A 219 -11.01 17.78 -24.50
N ILE A 220 -12.09 18.02 -25.24
CA ILE A 220 -12.78 19.32 -25.29
C ILE A 220 -14.26 19.14 -24.95
N ALA A 221 -14.76 20.00 -24.08
CA ALA A 221 -16.18 20.18 -23.83
C ALA A 221 -16.65 21.55 -24.35
N ARG A 222 -17.79 21.57 -25.06
CA ARG A 222 -18.43 22.78 -25.60
C ARG A 222 -19.67 23.16 -24.79
N GLY A 223 -19.64 22.90 -23.49
CA GLY A 223 -20.75 23.04 -22.58
C GLY A 223 -20.41 22.50 -21.20
N PRO A 224 -21.39 22.47 -20.29
CA PRO A 224 -21.27 21.75 -19.02
C PRO A 224 -20.92 20.28 -19.25
N VAL A 225 -20.11 19.72 -18.35
CA VAL A 225 -19.80 18.29 -18.31
C VAL A 225 -20.55 17.69 -17.14
N LYS A 226 -21.23 16.56 -17.37
CA LYS A 226 -21.93 15.81 -16.34
C LYS A 226 -21.23 14.47 -16.13
N ILE A 227 -20.96 14.15 -14.87
CA ILE A 227 -20.47 12.83 -14.46
C ILE A 227 -21.71 11.96 -14.20
N VAL A 228 -21.78 10.81 -14.86
CA VAL A 228 -22.90 9.86 -14.77
C VAL A 228 -22.34 8.49 -14.41
N GLY A 229 -23.09 7.69 -13.65
CA GLY A 229 -22.69 6.35 -13.23
C GLY A 229 -22.07 6.25 -11.83
N LEU A 230 -21.95 7.38 -11.12
CA LEU A 230 -21.46 7.40 -9.74
C LEU A 230 -22.33 6.50 -8.83
N GLN A 231 -21.66 5.63 -8.08
CA GLN A 231 -22.23 4.85 -6.99
C GLN A 231 -22.12 5.63 -5.66
N ASP A 232 -22.80 5.14 -4.62
CA ASP A 232 -22.88 5.82 -3.32
C ASP A 232 -21.52 5.89 -2.59
N GLU A 233 -20.66 4.87 -2.76
CA GLU A 233 -19.31 4.84 -2.16
C GLU A 233 -18.22 5.51 -3.02
N ASP A 234 -18.56 5.96 -4.24
CA ASP A 234 -17.59 6.59 -5.13
C ASP A 234 -17.10 7.95 -4.59
N THR A 235 -15.79 8.16 -4.66
CA THR A 235 -15.15 9.44 -4.30
C THR A 235 -14.63 10.16 -5.55
N VAL A 236 -14.99 11.44 -5.71
CA VAL A 236 -14.56 12.26 -6.85
C VAL A 236 -13.52 13.29 -6.43
N LYS A 237 -12.31 13.23 -7.00
CA LYS A 237 -11.28 14.27 -6.90
C LYS A 237 -11.24 15.11 -8.16
N VAL A 238 -11.23 16.44 -8.02
CA VAL A 238 -11.21 17.38 -9.13
C VAL A 238 -10.02 18.32 -9.00
N ILE A 239 -9.20 18.42 -10.05
CA ILE A 239 -8.16 19.42 -10.20
C ILE A 239 -8.62 20.41 -11.28
N PHE A 240 -8.80 21.68 -10.91
CA PHE A 240 -9.19 22.77 -11.79
C PHE A 240 -8.01 23.73 -11.99
N ASN A 241 -7.56 23.88 -13.25
CA ASN A 241 -6.40 24.73 -13.61
C ASN A 241 -5.14 24.46 -12.76
N GLY A 242 -4.95 23.23 -12.28
CA GLY A 242 -3.81 22.82 -11.46
C GLY A 242 -4.06 22.86 -9.94
N GLU A 243 -5.22 23.32 -9.49
CA GLU A 243 -5.58 23.39 -8.07
C GLU A 243 -6.68 22.38 -7.72
N SER A 244 -6.52 21.68 -6.58
CA SER A 244 -7.55 20.78 -6.06
C SER A 244 -8.79 21.58 -5.63
N VAL A 245 -9.96 21.17 -6.12
CA VAL A 245 -11.26 21.77 -5.77
C VAL A 245 -12.25 20.69 -5.37
N SER A 246 -13.24 21.05 -4.56
CA SER A 246 -14.33 20.14 -4.21
C SER A 246 -15.14 19.75 -5.44
N ALA A 247 -15.53 18.49 -5.52
CA ALA A 247 -16.43 18.01 -6.56
C ALA A 247 -17.82 18.68 -6.44
N PRO A 248 -18.46 19.05 -7.56
CA PRO A 248 -19.81 19.61 -7.52
C PRO A 248 -20.81 18.56 -7.02
N SER A 249 -21.64 18.92 -6.05
CA SER A 249 -22.61 18.00 -5.41
C SER A 249 -23.65 17.40 -6.36
N ASN A 250 -23.89 18.03 -7.50
CA ASN A 250 -24.81 17.53 -8.53
C ASN A 250 -24.09 16.80 -9.68
N GLY A 251 -22.77 16.59 -9.58
CA GLY A 251 -21.97 15.98 -10.63
C GLY A 251 -21.82 16.80 -11.91
N VAL A 252 -22.19 18.10 -11.91
CA VAL A 252 -22.15 18.96 -13.11
C VAL A 252 -21.08 20.04 -12.99
N ILE A 253 -20.10 20.00 -13.89
CA ILE A 253 -19.00 20.96 -14.01
C ILE A 253 -19.33 21.96 -15.12
N ARG A 254 -19.35 23.25 -14.81
CA ARG A 254 -19.82 24.31 -15.72
C ARG A 254 -18.78 25.34 -16.11
N THR A 255 -17.80 25.55 -15.24
CA THR A 255 -16.85 26.65 -15.36
C THR A 255 -15.86 26.38 -16.49
N VAL A 256 -15.53 27.41 -17.26
CA VAL A 256 -14.56 27.33 -18.36
C VAL A 256 -13.16 27.15 -17.77
N GLY A 257 -12.39 26.22 -18.32
CA GLY A 257 -11.02 25.94 -17.88
C GLY A 257 -10.61 24.49 -18.07
N LYS A 258 -9.45 24.14 -17.54
CA LYS A 258 -8.85 22.80 -17.62
C LYS A 258 -9.20 21.99 -16.38
N TYR A 259 -9.55 20.72 -16.60
CA TYR A 259 -9.94 19.79 -15.55
C TYR A 259 -9.19 18.47 -15.69
N THR A 260 -8.77 17.94 -14.55
CA THR A 260 -8.45 16.52 -14.34
C THR A 260 -9.41 16.02 -13.27
N VAL A 261 -10.30 15.12 -13.64
CA VAL A 261 -11.27 14.51 -12.72
C VAL A 261 -10.91 13.04 -12.55
N THR A 262 -10.73 12.61 -11.31
CA THR A 262 -10.49 11.20 -10.96
C THR A 262 -11.62 10.72 -10.07
N VAL A 263 -12.30 9.66 -10.50
CA VAL A 263 -13.30 8.95 -9.69
C VAL A 263 -12.64 7.71 -9.13
N PHE A 264 -12.83 7.46 -7.83
CA PHE A 264 -12.40 6.27 -7.11
C PHE A 264 -13.62 5.49 -6.65
N ASP A 265 -13.59 4.16 -6.72
CA ASP A 265 -14.57 3.28 -6.07
C ASP A 265 -14.17 2.98 -4.62
N ASP A 266 -14.95 2.11 -3.97
CA ASP A 266 -14.72 1.61 -2.61
C ASP A 266 -13.48 0.69 -2.49
N ALA A 267 -13.01 0.10 -3.60
CA ALA A 267 -11.79 -0.70 -3.68
C ALA A 267 -10.54 0.14 -4.00
N GLU A 268 -10.67 1.47 -4.12
CA GLU A 268 -9.64 2.41 -4.57
C GLU A 268 -9.17 2.25 -6.03
N ASN A 269 -9.88 1.51 -6.88
CA ASN A 269 -9.67 1.58 -8.32
C ASN A 269 -10.11 2.96 -8.82
N SER A 270 -9.58 3.40 -9.96
CA SER A 270 -9.90 4.75 -10.44
C SER A 270 -9.98 4.89 -11.94
N VAL A 271 -10.81 5.85 -12.36
CA VAL A 271 -10.87 6.36 -13.74
C VAL A 271 -10.57 7.84 -13.73
N THR A 272 -9.57 8.25 -14.52
CA THR A 272 -9.19 9.66 -14.69
C THR A 272 -9.58 10.18 -16.06
N LYS A 273 -10.22 11.36 -16.08
CA LYS A 273 -10.57 12.08 -17.31
C LYS A 273 -10.02 13.49 -17.30
N GLU A 274 -9.30 13.82 -18.35
CA GLU A 274 -8.81 15.17 -18.62
C GLU A 274 -9.63 15.83 -19.73
N PHE A 275 -10.09 17.06 -19.50
CA PHE A 275 -10.80 17.85 -20.51
C PHE A 275 -10.70 19.34 -20.26
N THR A 276 -10.96 20.13 -21.31
CA THR A 276 -11.09 21.58 -21.24
C THR A 276 -12.50 22.01 -21.61
N ILE A 277 -13.21 22.67 -20.70
CA ILE A 277 -14.45 23.37 -21.03
C ILE A 277 -14.06 24.68 -21.70
N ARG A 278 -14.41 24.84 -22.98
CA ARG A 278 -14.23 26.11 -23.70
C ARG A 278 -15.44 27.02 -23.51
N MET A 279 -15.26 28.31 -23.77
CA MET A 279 -16.41 29.22 -23.82
C MET A 279 -17.48 28.69 -24.79
N TYR A 280 -18.70 28.60 -24.30
CA TYR A 280 -19.89 28.27 -25.06
C TYR A 280 -20.91 29.38 -24.85
N LEU A 281 -21.41 29.96 -25.94
CA LEU A 281 -22.57 30.83 -25.85
C LEU A 281 -23.81 29.93 -25.73
N ASN A 282 -24.55 30.07 -24.64
CA ASN A 282 -25.91 29.53 -24.61
C ASN A 282 -26.72 30.24 -25.71
N VAL A 283 -27.49 29.49 -26.52
CA VAL A 283 -28.32 30.01 -27.61
C VAL A 283 -29.22 31.16 -27.12
N GLN A 284 -29.74 31.08 -25.89
CA GLN A 284 -30.50 32.16 -25.27
C GLN A 284 -29.68 33.44 -25.08
N GLY A 285 -28.41 33.32 -24.67
CA GLY A 285 -27.48 34.45 -24.56
C GLY A 285 -27.15 35.05 -25.93
N GLY A 286 -26.98 34.22 -26.96
CA GLY A 286 -26.81 34.68 -28.34
C GLY A 286 -28.01 35.45 -28.86
N ILE A 287 -29.23 34.95 -28.59
CA ILE A 287 -30.49 35.64 -28.94
C ILE A 287 -30.57 36.99 -28.21
N PHE A 288 -30.24 37.05 -26.93
CA PHE A 288 -30.23 38.30 -26.16
C PHE A 288 -29.26 39.33 -26.76
N ILE A 289 -28.05 38.92 -27.10
CA ILE A 289 -27.06 39.80 -27.75
C ILE A 289 -27.59 40.28 -29.10
N ALA A 290 -28.16 39.38 -29.92
CA ALA A 290 -28.73 39.75 -31.21
C ALA A 290 -29.89 40.75 -31.07
N LEU A 291 -30.81 40.54 -30.11
CA LEU A 291 -31.91 41.46 -29.82
C LEU A 291 -31.40 42.82 -29.35
N ALA A 292 -30.36 42.86 -28.51
CA ALA A 292 -29.73 44.10 -28.08
C ALA A 292 -29.12 44.88 -29.25
N VAL A 293 -28.41 44.20 -30.17
CA VAL A 293 -27.85 44.83 -31.38
C VAL A 293 -28.96 45.38 -32.28
N ILE A 294 -30.05 44.63 -32.48
CA ILE A 294 -31.20 45.08 -33.28
C ILE A 294 -31.82 46.35 -32.69
N LEU A 295 -31.99 46.41 -31.35
CA LEU A 295 -32.52 47.60 -30.67
C LEU A 295 -31.62 48.83 -30.83
N ILE A 296 -30.30 48.66 -30.71
CA ILE A 296 -29.34 49.75 -30.90
C ILE A 296 -29.39 50.28 -32.34
N VAL A 297 -29.44 49.39 -33.33
CA VAL A 297 -29.55 49.79 -34.75
C VAL A 297 -30.87 50.49 -35.01
N ALA A 298 -31.99 49.97 -34.50
CA ALA A 298 -33.30 50.58 -34.66
C ALA A 298 -33.35 51.99 -34.03
N ALA A 299 -32.81 52.16 -32.83
CA ALA A 299 -32.70 53.45 -32.17
C ALA A 299 -31.81 54.43 -32.96
N GLY A 300 -30.68 53.96 -33.48
CA GLY A 300 -29.78 54.76 -34.32
C GLY A 300 -30.45 55.23 -35.62
N VAL A 301 -31.16 54.34 -36.32
CA VAL A 301 -31.93 54.69 -37.52
C VAL A 301 -33.04 55.68 -37.19
N TYR A 302 -33.78 55.46 -36.10
CA TYR A 302 -34.82 56.39 -35.63
C TYR A 302 -34.25 57.79 -35.35
N MET A 303 -33.14 57.88 -34.60
CA MET A 303 -32.47 59.16 -34.32
C MET A 303 -31.96 59.86 -35.59
N TYR A 304 -31.47 59.09 -36.57
CA TYR A 304 -31.01 59.63 -37.85
C TYR A 304 -32.17 60.23 -38.66
N VAL A 305 -33.28 59.50 -38.76
CA VAL A 305 -34.48 59.95 -39.49
C VAL A 305 -35.14 61.14 -38.79
N SER A 306 -35.26 61.11 -37.46
CA SER A 306 -35.85 62.21 -36.70
C SER A 306 -35.02 63.49 -36.80
N ARG A 307 -33.68 63.41 -36.76
CA ARG A 307 -32.80 64.57 -37.03
C ARG A 307 -32.98 65.14 -38.43
N LYS A 308 -33.21 64.30 -39.45
CA LYS A 308 -33.49 64.80 -40.81
C LYS A 308 -34.86 65.47 -40.93
N LYS A 309 -35.89 64.96 -40.25
CA LYS A 309 -37.23 65.58 -40.24
C LYS A 309 -37.31 66.88 -39.42
N LEU A 310 -36.45 67.06 -38.42
CA LEU A 310 -36.34 68.31 -37.66
C LEU A 310 -35.54 69.41 -38.38
N ARG A 311 -34.85 69.09 -39.48
CA ARG A 311 -34.33 70.07 -40.45
C ARG A 311 -35.37 70.30 -41.56
N VAL A 312 -36.51 70.88 -41.19
CA VAL A 312 -37.41 71.53 -42.15
C VAL A 312 -37.31 73.04 -41.91
N ARG A 313 -37.21 73.79 -43.02
CA ARG A 313 -37.14 75.26 -43.09
C ARG A 313 -38.19 75.95 -42.24
#